data_AF-A0A2T2SYS1-F1
#
_entry.id   AF-A0A2T2SYS1-F1
#
_cell.length_a   1.000
_cell.length_b   1.000
_cell.length_c   1.000
_cell.angle_alpha   90.00
_cell.angle_beta   90.00
_cell.angle_gamma   90.00
#
_symmetry.space_group_name_H-M   'P 1'
#
loop_
_entity.id
_entity.type
_entity.pdbx_description
1 polymer ?
#
loop_
_entity_poly.entity_id
_entity_poly.type
_entity_poly.pdbx_seq_one_letter_code
_entity_poly.pdbx_strand_id
1 'polypeptide(L)'
;MASKKLHFENPEGDALAARLDIPEGESPCAFALFAHCFTCSKDLRAVGAISRTLNRRGIAVLRFDFTGLGESEGDFADTNFSSNVDDLVVAADFLADQYESPRILVGHSLGGAAVLQAAHRIDSVQAVSTIGAPYDPEHVTRHLEDAVDDIQTQGEARITLAGRTFTIRKQFLDDLAATRMEETIRTLDRPLLIFHSPIDQTVGVENAARIFEAAKHPKSFMSLDDASHLLTDRADAEHVGTVLGAWAGTYVDHTESDPDPEDGQVTTQTGEAYRTAIQAGRHDLTGDEPEEVGGDDAGPTPYDFLLSALGSCTGMTLRMYADRKEWPLDEAIVHLSHDKIHAEDCEDCEAEAGKIDRITREIDVRGDLTETQRERLLEIANKCPVHRTLHSEVEVQSSLRSRSA
;
A
#
# COMPACT_ATOMS: atom_id res chain seq x y z
N MET A 1 -9.64 -5.40 -2.12
CA MET A 1 -8.26 -5.91 -1.91
C MET A 1 -8.35 -7.38 -1.58
N ALA A 2 -7.71 -8.25 -2.37
CA ALA A 2 -7.73 -9.67 -2.13
C ALA A 2 -6.71 -10.05 -1.03
N SER A 3 -7.22 -10.51 0.12
CA SER A 3 -6.41 -11.08 1.20
C SER A 3 -6.52 -12.61 1.13
N LYS A 4 -5.40 -13.31 0.92
CA LYS A 4 -5.35 -14.78 0.92
C LYS A 4 -4.97 -15.30 2.30
N LYS A 5 -5.77 -16.21 2.86
CA LYS A 5 -5.36 -17.00 4.04
C LYS A 5 -4.38 -18.07 3.59
N LEU A 6 -3.26 -18.20 4.28
CA LEU A 6 -2.19 -19.15 3.98
C LEU A 6 -1.80 -19.88 5.28
N HIS A 7 -1.20 -21.05 5.14
CA HIS A 7 -0.59 -21.81 6.24
C HIS A 7 0.75 -22.37 5.78
N PHE A 8 1.71 -22.43 6.69
CA PHE A 8 3.02 -23.07 6.48
C PHE A 8 3.53 -23.64 7.80
N GLU A 9 4.42 -24.65 7.75
CA GLU A 9 4.90 -25.32 8.95
C GLU A 9 6.23 -24.72 9.42
N ASN A 10 6.39 -24.54 10.74
CA ASN A 10 7.67 -24.19 11.35
C ASN A 10 8.59 -25.44 11.46
N PRO A 11 9.87 -25.30 11.87
CA PRO A 11 10.80 -26.43 12.00
C PRO A 11 10.39 -27.48 13.04
N GLU A 12 9.52 -27.11 13.99
CA GLU A 12 8.99 -27.98 15.05
C GLU A 12 7.75 -28.77 14.58
N GLY A 13 7.22 -28.45 13.40
CA GLY A 13 6.07 -29.09 12.78
C GLY A 13 4.73 -28.43 13.10
N ASP A 14 4.73 -27.27 13.77
CA ASP A 14 3.51 -26.51 14.06
C ASP A 14 3.07 -25.70 12.83
N ALA A 15 1.78 -25.72 12.52
CA ALA A 15 1.23 -24.91 11.43
C ALA A 15 1.08 -23.43 11.84
N LEU A 16 1.79 -22.55 11.12
CA LEU A 16 1.71 -21.10 11.24
C LEU A 16 0.65 -20.53 10.29
N ALA A 17 -0.24 -19.68 10.82
CA ALA A 17 -1.30 -19.04 10.07
C ALA A 17 -0.86 -17.68 9.53
N ALA A 18 -1.03 -17.49 8.23
CA ALA A 18 -0.67 -16.28 7.50
C ALA A 18 -1.85 -15.64 6.76
N ARG A 19 -1.64 -14.38 6.41
CA ARG A 19 -2.47 -13.62 5.49
C ARG A 19 -1.56 -12.86 4.52
N LEU A 20 -1.72 -13.14 3.24
CA LEU A 20 -1.04 -12.43 2.17
C LEU A 20 -2.00 -11.42 1.54
N ASP A 21 -1.60 -10.17 1.67
CA ASP A 21 -2.27 -8.99 1.19
C ASP A 21 -1.61 -8.58 -0.14
N ILE A 22 -2.31 -8.76 -1.27
CA ILE A 22 -1.77 -8.52 -2.64
C ILE A 22 -2.41 -7.25 -3.24
N PRO A 23 -1.64 -6.39 -3.94
CA PRO A 23 -2.19 -5.24 -4.66
C PRO A 23 -3.21 -5.67 -5.72
N GLU A 24 -4.20 -4.82 -5.97
CA GLU A 24 -5.10 -4.97 -7.12
C GLU A 24 -4.41 -4.41 -8.36
N GLY A 25 -4.63 -4.99 -9.54
CA GLY A 25 -4.14 -4.43 -10.80
C GLY A 25 -2.91 -5.14 -11.36
N GLU A 26 -1.87 -5.27 -10.55
CA GLU A 26 -0.52 -5.53 -11.03
C GLU A 26 0.22 -6.57 -10.19
N SER A 27 1.26 -7.17 -10.78
CA SER A 27 2.24 -7.95 -10.03
C SER A 27 2.88 -7.04 -8.96
N PRO A 28 3.06 -7.51 -7.72
CA PRO A 28 3.68 -6.69 -6.69
C PRO A 28 5.07 -6.21 -7.11
N CYS A 29 5.37 -4.94 -6.90
CA CYS A 29 6.70 -4.37 -7.17
C CYS A 29 7.72 -4.77 -6.10
N ALA A 30 7.24 -5.27 -4.95
CA ALA A 30 8.03 -5.88 -3.89
C ALA A 30 7.13 -6.68 -2.93
N PHE A 31 7.74 -7.58 -2.18
CA PHE A 31 7.12 -8.27 -1.07
C PHE A 31 7.71 -7.79 0.26
N ALA A 32 6.82 -7.54 1.23
CA ALA A 32 7.15 -7.22 2.60
C ALA A 32 6.70 -8.33 3.54
N LEU A 33 7.56 -8.70 4.50
CA LEU A 33 7.20 -9.56 5.62
C LEU A 33 6.97 -8.68 6.85
N PHE A 34 5.76 -8.72 7.40
CA PHE A 34 5.38 -7.87 8.52
C PHE A 34 5.14 -8.71 9.80
N ALA A 35 6.14 -8.66 10.68
CA ALA A 35 6.12 -9.18 12.05
C ALA A 35 5.35 -8.24 12.99
N HIS A 36 4.15 -8.61 13.41
CA HIS A 36 3.38 -7.80 14.36
C HIS A 36 3.73 -8.11 15.84
N CYS A 37 3.13 -7.37 16.78
CA CYS A 37 3.32 -7.59 18.22
C CYS A 37 2.88 -8.98 18.69
N PHE A 38 3.65 -9.60 19.60
CA PHE A 38 3.34 -10.91 20.21
C PHE A 38 2.06 -10.96 21.05
N THR A 39 1.52 -9.80 21.41
CA THR A 39 0.27 -9.70 22.19
C THR A 39 -0.95 -9.55 21.29
N CYS A 40 -0.72 -9.54 19.99
CA CYS A 40 -1.69 -9.14 18.99
C CYS A 40 -1.94 -10.29 18.01
N SER A 41 -3.07 -10.26 17.31
CA SER A 41 -3.25 -11.12 16.15
C SER A 41 -2.98 -10.33 14.86
N LYS A 42 -2.76 -11.05 13.77
CA LYS A 42 -2.77 -10.51 12.41
C LYS A 42 -4.03 -9.74 12.04
N ASP A 43 -5.09 -9.76 12.84
CA ASP A 43 -6.31 -8.97 12.64
C ASP A 43 -6.29 -7.60 13.35
N LEU A 44 -5.16 -7.19 13.93
CA LEU A 44 -5.00 -5.82 14.42
C LEU A 44 -5.34 -4.80 13.33
N ARG A 45 -6.28 -3.90 13.66
CA ARG A 45 -6.75 -2.85 12.74
C ARG A 45 -5.59 -2.00 12.20
N ALA A 46 -4.61 -1.71 13.06
CA ALA A 46 -3.39 -0.97 12.70
C ALA A 46 -2.55 -1.69 11.65
N VAL A 47 -2.25 -2.97 11.87
CA VAL A 47 -1.45 -3.81 10.96
C VAL A 47 -2.16 -3.92 9.60
N GLY A 48 -3.49 -4.12 9.61
CA GLY A 48 -4.28 -4.12 8.39
C GLY A 48 -4.30 -2.77 7.66
N ALA A 49 -4.31 -1.64 8.38
CA ALA A 49 -4.26 -0.30 7.80
C ALA A 49 -2.90 0.00 7.15
N ILE A 50 -1.79 -0.31 7.84
CA ILE A 50 -0.44 -0.19 7.28
C ILE A 50 -0.33 -1.05 6.00
N SER A 51 -0.78 -2.30 6.06
CA SER A 51 -0.71 -3.24 4.92
C SER A 51 -1.50 -2.73 3.72
N ARG A 52 -2.72 -2.20 3.93
CA ARG A 52 -3.51 -1.57 2.86
C ARG A 52 -2.79 -0.40 2.21
N THR A 53 -2.13 0.45 3.01
CA THR A 53 -1.41 1.60 2.47
C THR A 53 -0.17 1.18 1.68
N LEU A 54 0.54 0.14 2.12
CA LEU A 54 1.66 -0.43 1.35
C LEU A 54 1.19 -1.05 0.03
N ASN A 55 0.05 -1.74 0.03
CA ASN A 55 -0.54 -2.30 -1.19
C ASN A 55 -0.93 -1.23 -2.22
N ARG A 56 -1.40 -0.06 -1.78
CA ARG A 56 -1.65 1.09 -2.68
C ARG A 56 -0.38 1.61 -3.37
N ARG A 57 0.81 1.20 -2.92
CA ARG A 57 2.11 1.50 -3.54
C ARG A 57 2.71 0.29 -4.25
N GLY A 58 1.92 -0.75 -4.52
CA GLY A 58 2.36 -1.96 -5.23
C GLY A 58 3.12 -2.97 -4.36
N ILE A 59 3.20 -2.78 -3.03
CA ILE A 59 3.93 -3.68 -2.13
C ILE A 59 2.97 -4.73 -1.57
N ALA A 60 3.18 -6.01 -1.90
CA ALA A 60 2.47 -7.12 -1.27
C ALA A 60 2.99 -7.32 0.15
N VAL A 61 2.11 -7.68 1.08
CA VAL A 61 2.46 -7.82 2.50
C VAL A 61 2.04 -9.20 3.01
N LEU A 62 3.01 -10.01 3.42
CA LEU A 62 2.77 -11.23 4.18
C LEU A 62 2.76 -10.89 5.66
N ARG A 63 1.68 -11.27 6.34
CA ARG A 63 1.52 -11.19 7.79
C ARG A 63 1.27 -12.58 8.33
N PHE A 64 1.85 -12.93 9.46
CA PHE A 64 1.62 -14.23 10.07
C PHE A 64 1.55 -14.09 11.59
N ASP A 65 0.80 -14.99 12.22
CA ASP A 65 0.81 -15.14 13.67
C ASP A 65 2.00 -16.03 14.05
N PHE A 66 2.84 -15.62 14.99
CA PHE A 66 3.93 -16.46 15.51
C PHE A 66 3.39 -17.73 16.19
N THR A 67 4.25 -18.72 16.41
CA THR A 67 3.92 -19.97 17.11
C THR A 67 3.16 -19.69 18.42
N GLY A 68 2.03 -20.38 18.63
CA GLY A 68 1.17 -20.24 19.80
C GLY A 68 0.34 -18.96 19.88
N LEU A 69 0.32 -18.13 18.83
CA LEU A 69 -0.51 -16.92 18.75
C LEU A 69 -1.56 -17.03 17.65
N GLY A 70 -2.68 -16.34 17.87
CA GLY A 70 -3.73 -16.16 16.86
C GLY A 70 -4.31 -17.47 16.34
N GLU A 71 -4.18 -17.70 15.03
CA GLU A 71 -4.61 -18.93 14.36
C GLU A 71 -3.46 -19.95 14.17
N SER A 72 -2.25 -19.68 14.67
CA SER A 72 -1.09 -20.59 14.61
C SER A 72 -1.13 -21.66 15.71
N GLU A 73 -0.65 -22.86 15.37
CA GLU A 73 -0.49 -23.99 16.29
C GLU A 73 0.69 -23.76 17.26
N GLY A 74 0.89 -24.70 18.20
CA GLY A 74 1.86 -24.60 19.28
C GLY A 74 1.33 -23.91 20.54
N ASP A 75 2.17 -23.85 21.59
CA ASP A 75 1.92 -23.07 22.81
C ASP A 75 2.98 -21.97 22.92
N PHE A 76 2.53 -20.72 23.01
CA PHE A 76 3.42 -19.57 23.15
C PHE A 76 4.34 -19.71 24.38
N ALA A 77 3.89 -20.41 25.42
CA ALA A 77 4.72 -20.68 26.59
C ALA A 77 5.96 -21.52 26.28
N ASP A 78 5.90 -22.38 25.26
CA ASP A 78 6.99 -23.25 24.81
C ASP A 78 7.97 -22.52 23.87
N THR A 79 7.61 -21.35 23.37
CA THR A 79 8.46 -20.53 22.48
C THR A 79 9.52 -19.73 23.24
N ASN A 80 10.54 -19.27 22.52
CA ASN A 80 11.53 -18.29 22.98
C ASN A 80 11.73 -17.18 21.92
N PHE A 81 12.60 -16.20 22.17
CA PHE A 81 12.77 -15.10 21.20
C PHE A 81 13.45 -15.58 19.92
N SER A 82 14.42 -16.48 20.04
CA SER A 82 15.13 -17.12 18.94
C SER A 82 14.19 -17.96 18.05
N SER A 83 13.27 -18.73 18.64
CA SER A 83 12.26 -19.49 17.86
C SER A 83 11.33 -18.56 17.09
N ASN A 84 11.02 -17.37 17.63
CA ASN A 84 10.20 -16.40 16.92
C ASN A 84 10.97 -15.77 15.75
N VAL A 85 12.29 -15.61 15.89
CA VAL A 85 13.16 -15.26 14.75
C VAL A 85 13.23 -16.40 13.73
N ASP A 86 13.21 -17.66 14.17
CA ASP A 86 13.12 -18.82 13.27
C ASP A 86 11.81 -18.82 12.48
N ASP A 87 10.67 -18.55 13.13
CA ASP A 87 9.37 -18.40 12.47
C ASP A 87 9.40 -17.32 11.38
N LEU A 88 10.10 -16.19 11.62
CA LEU A 88 10.27 -15.13 10.62
C LEU A 88 11.06 -15.59 9.40
N VAL A 89 12.13 -16.36 9.63
CA VAL A 89 12.95 -16.90 8.53
C VAL A 89 12.14 -17.91 7.73
N VAL A 90 11.38 -18.79 8.39
CA VAL A 90 10.50 -19.75 7.72
C VAL A 90 9.39 -19.04 6.93
N ALA A 91 8.82 -17.96 7.48
CA ALA A 91 7.84 -17.15 6.76
C ALA A 91 8.44 -16.48 5.51
N ALA A 92 9.70 -16.05 5.57
CA ALA A 92 10.42 -15.51 4.44
C ALA A 92 10.73 -16.57 3.37
N ASP A 93 11.15 -17.77 3.79
CA ASP A 93 11.41 -18.91 2.91
C ASP A 93 10.11 -19.37 2.22
N PHE A 94 9.02 -19.49 2.97
CA PHE A 94 7.70 -19.79 2.42
C PHE A 94 7.27 -18.77 1.35
N LEU A 95 7.49 -17.48 1.63
CA LEU A 95 7.15 -16.42 0.68
C LEU A 95 8.03 -16.49 -0.58
N ALA A 96 9.31 -16.81 -0.43
CA ALA A 96 10.23 -17.02 -1.54
C ALA A 96 9.84 -18.23 -2.41
N ASP A 97 9.45 -19.34 -1.78
CA ASP A 97 9.09 -20.59 -2.47
C ASP A 97 7.77 -20.50 -3.24
N GLN A 98 6.78 -19.81 -2.68
CA GLN A 98 5.43 -19.73 -3.26
C GLN A 98 5.20 -18.46 -4.11
N TYR A 99 5.99 -17.41 -3.89
CA TYR A 99 5.83 -16.10 -4.51
C TYR A 99 7.21 -15.52 -4.87
N GLU A 100 7.66 -14.49 -4.14
CA GLU A 100 8.96 -13.85 -4.30
C GLU A 100 9.54 -13.54 -2.92
N SER A 101 10.86 -13.61 -2.78
CA SER A 101 11.53 -13.35 -1.51
C SER A 101 11.22 -11.94 -0.98
N PRO A 102 11.00 -11.78 0.34
CA PRO A 102 10.72 -10.47 0.91
C PRO A 102 11.94 -9.55 0.76
N ARG A 103 11.71 -8.35 0.23
CA ARG A 103 12.72 -7.28 0.14
C ARG A 103 12.60 -6.29 1.29
N ILE A 104 11.46 -6.28 1.99
CA ILE A 104 11.17 -5.39 3.11
C ILE A 104 10.82 -6.21 4.34
N LEU A 105 11.45 -5.92 5.47
CA LEU A 105 10.97 -6.37 6.78
C LEU A 105 10.31 -5.22 7.53
N VAL A 106 9.15 -5.48 8.09
CA VAL A 106 8.45 -4.53 8.97
C VAL A 106 8.20 -5.23 10.30
N GLY A 107 8.56 -4.59 11.40
CA GLY A 107 8.36 -5.13 12.74
C GLY A 107 7.70 -4.13 13.68
N HIS A 108 6.65 -4.54 14.38
CA HIS A 108 5.97 -3.72 15.38
C HIS A 108 6.20 -4.25 16.80
N SER A 109 6.46 -3.35 17.75
CA SER A 109 6.78 -3.68 19.14
C SER A 109 7.94 -4.69 19.20
N LEU A 110 7.81 -5.80 19.92
CA LEU A 110 8.84 -6.84 19.97
C LEU A 110 9.09 -7.53 18.62
N GLY A 111 8.13 -7.52 17.70
CA GLY A 111 8.35 -7.92 16.31
C GLY A 111 9.39 -7.03 15.61
N GLY A 112 9.55 -5.78 16.05
CA GLY A 112 10.63 -4.87 15.63
C GLY A 112 12.02 -5.37 16.01
N ALA A 113 12.19 -5.87 17.23
CA ALA A 113 13.45 -6.49 17.64
C ALA A 113 13.70 -7.79 16.86
N ALA A 114 12.65 -8.59 16.65
CA ALA A 114 12.75 -9.85 15.91
C ALA A 114 13.17 -9.63 14.44
N VAL A 115 12.60 -8.64 13.73
CA VAL A 115 13.02 -8.35 12.33
C VAL A 115 14.44 -7.79 12.24
N LEU A 116 14.90 -7.03 13.24
CA LEU A 116 16.29 -6.56 13.29
C LEU A 116 17.28 -7.73 13.38
N GLN A 117 16.93 -8.80 14.09
CA GLN A 117 17.73 -10.02 14.17
C GLN A 117 17.56 -10.94 12.97
N ALA A 118 16.33 -11.08 12.46
CA ALA A 118 16.03 -11.93 11.30
C ALA A 118 16.68 -11.40 10.01
N ALA A 119 16.88 -10.09 9.89
CA ALA A 119 17.47 -9.46 8.70
C ALA A 119 18.83 -10.07 8.29
N HIS A 120 19.67 -10.50 9.24
CA HIS A 120 20.95 -11.16 8.94
C HIS A 120 20.83 -12.56 8.36
N ARG A 121 19.64 -13.16 8.46
CA ARG A 121 19.35 -14.54 8.01
C ARG A 121 18.49 -14.57 6.75
N ILE A 122 18.06 -13.41 6.26
CA ILE A 122 17.18 -13.28 5.09
C ILE A 122 17.89 -12.37 4.08
N ASP A 123 18.75 -12.97 3.24
CA ASP A 123 19.66 -12.26 2.33
C ASP A 123 18.94 -11.33 1.35
N SER A 124 17.69 -11.65 0.96
CA SER A 124 16.86 -10.88 0.03
C SER A 124 16.42 -9.52 0.56
N VAL A 125 16.49 -9.30 1.88
CA VAL A 125 16.02 -8.08 2.51
C VAL A 125 16.91 -6.91 2.10
N GLN A 126 16.30 -5.86 1.57
CA GLN A 126 16.95 -4.63 1.14
C GLN A 126 16.61 -3.46 2.07
N ALA A 127 15.53 -3.52 2.84
CA ALA A 127 15.12 -2.47 3.77
C ALA A 127 14.43 -3.04 5.01
N VAL A 128 14.69 -2.43 6.18
CA VAL A 128 14.09 -2.82 7.47
C VAL A 128 13.39 -1.62 8.09
N SER A 129 12.18 -1.83 8.60
CA SER A 129 11.41 -0.82 9.33
C SER A 129 10.92 -1.35 10.66
N THR A 130 11.07 -0.55 11.71
CA THR A 130 10.57 -0.86 13.06
C THR A 130 9.56 0.17 13.52
N ILE A 131 8.53 -0.25 14.27
CA ILE A 131 7.48 0.60 14.79
C ILE A 131 7.34 0.33 16.30
N GLY A 132 7.68 1.31 17.15
CA GLY A 132 7.57 1.16 18.61
C GLY A 132 8.47 0.05 19.17
N ALA A 133 9.63 -0.21 18.54
CA ALA A 133 10.45 -1.37 18.87
C ALA A 133 11.31 -1.14 20.14
N PRO A 134 11.41 -2.14 21.03
CA PRO A 134 12.37 -2.09 22.13
C PRO A 134 13.79 -2.27 21.58
N TYR A 135 14.75 -1.52 22.13
CA TYR A 135 16.17 -1.66 21.77
C TYR A 135 16.75 -2.95 22.35
N ASP A 136 16.43 -3.19 23.62
CA ASP A 136 16.84 -4.38 24.34
C ASP A 136 15.57 -5.17 24.64
N PRO A 137 15.49 -6.45 24.26
CA PRO A 137 14.37 -7.29 24.63
C PRO A 137 14.27 -7.47 26.15
N GLU A 138 15.36 -7.27 26.92
CA GLU A 138 15.30 -7.15 28.38
C GLU A 138 14.42 -5.97 28.83
N HIS A 139 14.25 -4.92 28.03
CA HIS A 139 13.34 -3.81 28.37
C HIS A 139 11.88 -4.28 28.49
N VAL A 140 11.51 -5.34 27.76
CA VAL A 140 10.20 -6.00 27.92
C VAL A 140 10.06 -6.54 29.35
N THR A 141 11.14 -7.00 29.97
CA THR A 141 11.12 -7.52 31.35
C THR A 141 10.73 -6.47 32.39
N ARG A 142 10.87 -5.16 32.11
CA ARG A 142 10.30 -4.13 32.98
C ARG A 142 8.77 -4.11 32.97
N HIS A 143 8.13 -4.46 31.85
CA HIS A 143 6.70 -4.70 31.85
C HIS A 143 6.31 -6.03 32.50
N LEU A 144 7.30 -6.88 32.78
CA LEU A 144 7.13 -8.14 33.50
C LEU A 144 7.45 -8.00 34.99
N GLU A 145 7.74 -6.78 35.48
CA GLU A 145 8.30 -6.45 36.81
C GLU A 145 7.92 -7.45 37.93
N ASP A 146 6.63 -7.56 38.27
CA ASP A 146 6.15 -8.41 39.37
C ASP A 146 6.32 -9.92 39.11
N ALA A 147 6.46 -10.32 37.84
CA ALA A 147 6.53 -11.71 37.40
C ALA A 147 7.98 -12.18 37.17
N VAL A 148 8.97 -11.30 37.05
CA VAL A 148 10.37 -11.73 36.78
C VAL A 148 10.90 -12.59 37.92
N ASP A 149 10.68 -12.18 39.17
CA ASP A 149 11.10 -12.95 40.34
C ASP A 149 10.40 -14.32 40.38
N ASP A 150 9.11 -14.38 40.03
CA ASP A 150 8.36 -15.63 39.92
C ASP A 150 8.89 -16.51 38.78
N ILE A 151 9.20 -15.95 37.61
CA ILE A 151 9.79 -16.70 36.49
C ILE A 151 11.17 -17.25 36.87
N GLN A 152 12.00 -16.45 37.55
CA GLN A 152 13.33 -16.89 37.96
C GLN A 152 13.31 -17.97 39.04
N THR A 153 12.33 -17.93 39.95
CA THR A 153 12.22 -18.86 41.08
C THR A 153 11.38 -20.10 40.79
N GLN A 154 10.26 -19.95 40.09
CA GLN A 154 9.29 -21.02 39.78
C GLN A 154 9.50 -21.61 38.38
N GLY A 155 10.28 -20.95 37.52
CA GLY A 155 10.58 -21.37 36.15
C GLY A 155 9.60 -20.84 35.11
N GLU A 156 8.43 -20.34 35.53
CA GLU A 156 7.43 -19.72 34.67
C GLU A 156 6.50 -18.78 35.46
N ALA A 157 5.85 -17.83 34.79
CA ALA A 157 4.79 -17.01 35.38
C ALA A 157 3.74 -16.62 34.33
N ARG A 158 2.52 -16.35 34.81
CA ARG A 158 1.43 -15.83 33.97
C ARG A 158 1.43 -14.31 33.99
N ILE A 159 1.53 -13.72 32.81
CA ILE A 159 1.57 -12.26 32.61
C ILE A 159 0.38 -11.83 31.75
N THR A 160 -0.12 -10.62 31.97
CA THR A 160 -1.18 -10.05 31.11
C THR A 160 -0.62 -8.84 30.37
N LEU A 161 -0.57 -8.93 29.05
CA LEU A 161 -0.09 -7.86 28.18
C LEU A 161 -1.18 -7.51 27.18
N ALA A 162 -1.51 -6.21 27.06
CA ALA A 162 -2.56 -5.70 26.17
C ALA A 162 -3.91 -6.47 26.27
N GLY A 163 -4.27 -6.93 27.47
CA GLY A 163 -5.53 -7.62 27.76
C GLY A 163 -5.54 -9.13 27.50
N ARG A 164 -4.41 -9.74 27.12
CA ARG A 164 -4.27 -11.20 26.96
C ARG A 164 -3.29 -11.76 27.98
N THR A 165 -3.61 -12.92 28.54
CA THR A 165 -2.77 -13.60 29.53
C THR A 165 -1.93 -14.67 28.84
N PHE A 166 -0.62 -14.64 29.06
CA PHE A 166 0.37 -15.58 28.53
C PHE A 166 1.16 -16.19 29.67
N THR A 167 1.63 -17.42 29.50
CA THR A 167 2.65 -18.00 30.39
C THR A 167 4.01 -17.73 29.77
N ILE A 168 4.92 -17.07 30.49
CA ILE A 168 6.31 -16.89 30.09
C ILE A 168 7.17 -17.81 30.92
N ARG A 169 8.01 -18.61 30.26
CA ARG A 169 8.98 -19.47 30.91
C ARG A 169 10.35 -18.80 31.00
N LYS A 170 11.17 -19.25 31.94
CA LYS A 170 12.51 -18.73 32.19
C LYS A 170 13.40 -18.76 30.94
N GLN A 171 13.25 -19.78 30.10
CA GLN A 171 13.97 -19.90 28.83
C GLN A 171 13.82 -18.66 27.94
N PHE A 172 12.66 -17.99 27.95
CA PHE A 172 12.42 -16.78 27.18
C PHE A 172 13.32 -15.65 27.71
N LEU A 173 13.38 -15.45 29.04
CA LEU A 173 14.24 -14.44 29.64
C LEU A 173 15.72 -14.71 29.40
N ASP A 174 16.16 -15.96 29.54
CA ASP A 174 17.55 -16.36 29.35
C ASP A 174 18.00 -16.12 27.89
N ASP A 175 17.11 -16.36 26.92
CA ASP A 175 17.35 -16.15 25.48
C ASP A 175 17.34 -14.66 25.09
N LEU A 176 16.43 -13.86 25.66
CA LEU A 176 16.46 -12.40 25.51
C LEU A 176 17.79 -11.82 25.99
N ALA A 177 18.26 -12.23 27.18
CA ALA A 177 19.51 -11.75 27.78
C ALA A 177 20.76 -12.18 26.99
N ALA A 178 20.70 -13.30 26.27
CA ALA A 178 21.79 -13.75 25.41
C ALA A 178 21.91 -12.94 24.11
N THR A 179 20.85 -12.20 23.73
CA THR A 179 20.77 -11.51 22.45
C THR A 179 21.57 -10.20 22.47
N ARG A 180 22.55 -10.08 21.57
CA ARG A 180 23.42 -8.90 21.46
C ARG A 180 22.87 -7.86 20.48
N MET A 181 21.74 -7.23 20.81
CA MET A 181 21.07 -6.29 19.92
C MET A 181 21.95 -5.14 19.42
N GLU A 182 22.87 -4.63 20.24
CA GLU A 182 23.80 -3.58 19.79
C GLU A 182 24.64 -4.01 18.59
N GLU A 183 25.18 -5.23 18.66
CA GLU A 183 26.03 -5.81 17.60
C GLU A 183 25.20 -6.12 16.35
N THR A 184 24.01 -6.71 16.54
CA THR A 184 23.02 -6.95 15.49
C THR A 184 22.70 -5.65 14.73
N ILE A 185 22.29 -4.60 15.43
CA ILE A 185 21.90 -3.33 14.81
C ILE A 185 23.11 -2.65 14.13
N ARG A 186 24.29 -2.67 14.77
CA ARG A 186 25.51 -2.06 14.21
C ARG A 186 26.01 -2.76 12.93
N THR A 187 25.72 -4.04 12.78
CA THR A 187 26.12 -4.88 11.64
C THR A 187 24.97 -5.17 10.68
N LEU A 188 23.81 -4.52 10.84
CA LEU A 188 22.61 -4.75 10.02
C LEU A 188 22.88 -4.61 8.52
N ASP A 189 23.72 -3.65 8.12
CA ASP A 189 24.11 -3.39 6.72
C ASP A 189 22.91 -3.27 5.75
N ARG A 190 21.78 -2.76 6.26
CA ARG A 190 20.57 -2.46 5.50
C ARG A 190 20.02 -1.09 5.91
N PRO A 191 19.40 -0.34 4.99
CA PRO A 191 18.56 0.81 5.31
C PRO A 191 17.58 0.51 6.45
N LEU A 192 17.58 1.38 7.47
CA LEU A 192 16.72 1.25 8.65
C LEU A 192 15.82 2.48 8.83
N LEU A 193 14.50 2.27 8.92
CA LEU A 193 13.53 3.29 9.30
C LEU A 193 12.89 2.97 10.65
N ILE A 194 12.96 3.92 11.58
CA ILE A 194 12.45 3.75 12.94
C ILE A 194 11.27 4.69 13.14
N PHE A 195 10.08 4.14 13.37
CA PHE A 195 8.91 4.88 13.81
C PHE A 195 8.73 4.73 15.31
N HIS A 196 8.54 5.84 16.02
CA HIS A 196 8.28 5.77 17.47
C HIS A 196 7.50 6.99 17.95
N SER A 197 6.57 6.78 18.87
CA SER A 197 5.85 7.89 19.53
C SER A 197 6.65 8.42 20.72
N PRO A 198 6.88 9.73 20.84
CA PRO A 198 7.53 10.34 22.00
C PRO A 198 6.74 10.16 23.31
N ILE A 199 5.45 9.86 23.23
CA ILE A 199 4.58 9.62 24.39
C ILE A 199 4.20 8.14 24.58
N ASP A 200 4.92 7.23 23.92
CA ASP A 200 4.71 5.79 24.08
C ASP A 200 4.93 5.36 25.54
N GLN A 201 3.85 4.91 26.19
CA GLN A 201 3.85 4.47 27.59
C GLN A 201 4.21 2.99 27.75
N THR A 202 4.29 2.25 26.65
CA THR A 202 4.76 0.86 26.67
C THR A 202 6.26 0.87 26.44
N VAL A 203 6.70 1.09 25.19
CA VAL A 203 8.13 1.13 24.90
C VAL A 203 8.55 2.59 24.79
N GLY A 204 9.28 3.09 25.78
CA GLY A 204 9.71 4.50 25.78
C GLY A 204 10.57 4.87 24.55
N VAL A 205 10.45 6.12 24.09
CA VAL A 205 11.11 6.65 22.88
C VAL A 205 12.65 6.59 22.94
N GLU A 206 13.23 6.49 24.13
CA GLU A 206 14.66 6.26 24.32
C GLU A 206 15.14 4.97 23.65
N ASN A 207 14.25 3.98 23.45
CA ASN A 207 14.58 2.78 22.70
C ASN A 207 14.87 3.11 21.23
N ALA A 208 14.04 3.92 20.58
CA ALA A 208 14.29 4.38 19.22
C ALA A 208 15.59 5.16 19.12
N ALA A 209 15.91 6.01 20.11
CA ALA A 209 17.18 6.73 20.14
C ALA A 209 18.37 5.76 20.18
N ARG A 210 18.33 4.73 21.04
CA ARG A 210 19.40 3.72 21.13
C ARG A 210 19.53 2.90 19.85
N ILE A 211 18.41 2.49 19.23
CA ILE A 211 18.43 1.78 17.94
C ILE A 211 19.08 2.68 16.88
N PHE A 212 18.67 3.94 16.80
CA PHE A 212 19.20 4.91 15.86
C PHE A 212 20.69 5.17 16.07
N GLU A 213 21.15 5.29 17.32
CA GLU A 213 22.56 5.49 17.65
C GLU A 213 23.43 4.28 17.29
N ALA A 214 22.96 3.06 17.59
CA ALA A 214 23.68 1.82 17.27
C ALA A 214 23.78 1.56 15.76
N ALA A 215 22.75 1.91 14.99
CA ALA A 215 22.68 1.68 13.56
C ALA A 215 23.72 2.51 12.78
N LYS A 216 24.19 1.99 11.64
CA LYS A 216 24.97 2.76 10.66
C LYS A 216 24.04 3.36 9.61
N HIS A 217 24.56 4.29 8.80
CA HIS A 217 23.79 4.80 7.65
C HIS A 217 23.66 3.76 6.55
N PRO A 218 22.57 3.78 5.75
CA PRO A 218 21.44 4.72 5.84
C PRO A 218 20.45 4.37 6.97
N LYS A 219 20.10 5.37 7.78
CA LYS A 219 19.18 5.24 8.92
C LYS A 219 18.31 6.48 9.04
N SER A 220 17.04 6.28 9.37
CA SER A 220 16.02 7.31 9.47
C SER A 220 15.18 7.12 10.74
N PHE A 221 14.71 8.22 11.31
CA PHE A 221 13.78 8.22 12.44
C PHE A 221 12.56 9.09 12.08
N MET A 222 11.37 8.61 12.42
CA MET A 222 10.10 9.30 12.26
C MET A 222 9.34 9.29 13.58
N SER A 223 9.08 10.49 14.12
CA SER A 223 8.21 10.65 15.28
C SER A 223 6.76 10.38 14.89
N LEU A 224 6.01 9.70 15.76
CA LEU A 224 4.57 9.47 15.61
C LEU A 224 3.71 10.42 16.46
N ASP A 225 4.29 11.52 16.93
CA ASP A 225 3.63 12.57 17.72
C ASP A 225 2.83 12.04 18.93
N ASP A 226 1.51 12.03 18.87
CA ASP A 226 0.62 11.59 19.94
C ASP A 226 0.08 10.16 19.76
N ALA A 227 0.58 9.41 18.77
CA ALA A 227 0.13 8.05 18.52
C ALA A 227 0.38 7.12 19.71
N SER A 228 -0.57 6.21 19.96
CA SER A 228 -0.43 5.17 20.97
C SER A 228 0.51 4.04 20.51
N HIS A 229 1.06 3.27 21.45
CA HIS A 229 1.95 2.13 21.14
C HIS A 229 1.34 1.16 20.11
N LEU A 230 0.04 0.92 20.20
CA LEU A 230 -0.70 -0.02 19.35
C LEU A 230 -1.29 0.63 18.09
N LEU A 231 -1.02 1.92 17.84
CA LEU A 231 -1.58 2.70 16.73
C LEU A 231 -3.10 2.53 16.63
N THR A 232 -3.78 2.79 17.75
CA THR A 232 -5.24 2.61 17.84
C THR A 232 -6.02 3.54 16.93
N ASP A 233 -5.45 4.71 16.61
CA ASP A 233 -5.98 5.59 15.57
C ASP A 233 -5.57 5.06 14.19
N ARG A 234 -6.55 5.00 13.29
CA ARG A 234 -6.35 4.56 11.92
C ARG A 234 -5.48 5.53 11.14
N ALA A 235 -5.56 6.83 11.41
CA ALA A 235 -4.78 7.85 10.71
C ALA A 235 -3.28 7.66 10.94
N ASP A 236 -2.87 7.32 12.17
CA ASP A 236 -1.47 7.05 12.51
C ASP A 236 -0.94 5.84 11.75
N ALA A 237 -1.73 4.76 11.71
CA ALA A 237 -1.37 3.54 10.98
C ALA A 237 -1.28 3.78 9.45
N GLU A 238 -2.20 4.57 8.88
CA GLU A 238 -2.14 4.96 7.47
C GLU A 238 -0.95 5.87 7.18
N HIS A 239 -0.61 6.77 8.11
CA HIS A 239 0.58 7.62 8.02
C HIS A 239 1.88 6.80 8.00
N VAL A 240 2.03 5.86 8.94
CA VAL A 240 3.15 4.90 8.97
C VAL A 240 3.28 4.17 7.64
N GLY A 241 2.20 3.58 7.13
CA GLY A 241 2.23 2.87 5.86
C GLY A 241 2.60 3.76 4.67
N THR A 242 2.16 5.02 4.66
CA THR A 242 2.44 5.98 3.59
C THR A 242 3.92 6.34 3.56
N VAL A 243 4.48 6.68 4.71
CA VAL A 243 5.90 7.05 4.86
C VAL A 243 6.80 5.84 4.59
N LEU A 244 6.46 4.67 5.14
CA LEU A 244 7.22 3.44 4.96
C LEU A 244 7.30 3.06 3.48
N GLY A 245 6.16 3.01 2.78
CA GLY A 245 6.14 2.62 1.38
C GLY A 245 6.90 3.61 0.49
N ALA A 246 6.81 4.92 0.77
CA ALA A 246 7.58 5.93 0.05
C ALA A 246 9.10 5.80 0.30
N TRP A 247 9.49 5.59 1.56
CA TRP A 247 10.90 5.45 1.95
C TRP A 247 11.50 4.16 1.39
N ALA A 248 10.78 3.04 1.45
CA ALA A 248 11.24 1.75 0.96
C ALA A 248 11.51 1.77 -0.55
N GLY A 249 10.69 2.48 -1.33
CA GLY A 249 10.90 2.66 -2.78
C GLY A 249 12.19 3.38 -3.17
N THR A 250 12.95 3.93 -2.22
CA THR A 250 14.30 4.47 -2.49
C THR A 250 15.38 3.38 -2.51
N TYR A 251 15.11 2.23 -1.90
CA TYR A 251 16.11 1.17 -1.68
C TYR A 251 15.73 -0.16 -2.31
N VAL A 252 14.44 -0.40 -2.44
CA VAL A 252 13.92 -1.63 -3.02
C VAL A 252 13.85 -1.41 -4.51
N ASP A 253 14.68 -2.13 -5.25
CA ASP A 253 14.54 -2.21 -6.70
C ASP A 253 13.11 -2.69 -6.95
N HIS A 254 12.32 -1.95 -7.73
CA HIS A 254 11.04 -2.48 -8.15
C HIS A 254 11.35 -3.64 -9.10
N THR A 255 10.76 -4.83 -8.86
CA THR A 255 10.64 -5.82 -9.94
C THR A 255 10.11 -5.04 -11.13
N GLU A 256 10.83 -5.08 -12.27
CA GLU A 256 10.40 -4.43 -13.50
C GLU A 256 8.92 -4.77 -13.69
N SER A 257 8.04 -3.79 -13.48
CA SER A 257 6.67 -3.89 -13.96
C SER A 257 6.77 -4.16 -15.46
N ASP A 258 5.78 -4.85 -16.02
CA ASP A 258 5.70 -5.13 -17.46
C ASP A 258 6.24 -3.94 -18.27
N PRO A 259 7.04 -4.20 -19.33
CA PRO A 259 7.76 -3.17 -20.06
C PRO A 259 6.85 -1.98 -20.32
N ASP A 260 7.37 -0.76 -20.04
CA ASP A 260 6.66 0.51 -20.20
C ASP A 260 5.73 0.40 -21.42
N PRO A 261 4.40 0.44 -21.23
CA PRO A 261 3.48 0.19 -22.33
C PRO A 261 3.80 1.18 -23.45
N GLU A 262 3.97 0.65 -24.67
CA GLU A 262 4.31 1.49 -25.82
C GLU A 262 3.35 2.68 -25.93
N ASP A 263 3.86 3.84 -26.36
CA ASP A 263 3.07 5.06 -26.52
C ASP A 263 1.72 4.78 -27.20
N GLY A 264 0.63 5.04 -26.48
CA GLY A 264 -0.74 4.81 -26.96
C GLY A 264 -1.41 3.52 -26.49
N GLN A 265 -0.77 2.68 -25.68
CA GLN A 265 -1.42 1.55 -25.00
C GLN A 265 -2.03 1.96 -23.66
N VAL A 266 -3.24 1.47 -23.39
CA VAL A 266 -3.92 1.60 -22.10
C VAL A 266 -4.27 0.20 -21.61
N THR A 267 -3.81 -0.14 -20.41
CA THR A 267 -4.18 -1.39 -19.73
C THR A 267 -5.16 -1.05 -18.62
N THR A 268 -6.26 -1.80 -18.53
CA THR A 268 -7.19 -1.69 -17.41
C THR A 268 -7.31 -3.04 -16.72
N GLN A 269 -7.39 -3.02 -15.39
CA GLN A 269 -7.69 -4.19 -14.60
C GLN A 269 -8.78 -3.86 -13.57
N THR A 270 -9.89 -4.57 -13.69
CA THR A 270 -11.01 -4.50 -12.75
C THR A 270 -11.01 -5.76 -11.88
N GLY A 271 -11.03 -5.57 -10.57
CA GLY A 271 -11.01 -6.63 -9.57
C GLY A 271 -12.40 -7.06 -9.13
N GLU A 272 -12.58 -7.26 -7.81
CA GLU A 272 -13.91 -7.37 -7.20
C GLU A 272 -14.56 -5.96 -7.13
N ALA A 273 -15.88 -5.87 -7.33
CA ALA A 273 -16.63 -4.61 -7.54
C ALA A 273 -16.29 -3.90 -8.88
N TYR A 274 -16.52 -2.58 -8.98
CA TYR A 274 -16.30 -1.79 -10.21
C TYR A 274 -14.98 -1.00 -10.24
N ARG A 275 -14.25 -1.00 -9.12
CA ARG A 275 -12.97 -0.31 -9.05
C ARG A 275 -11.96 -0.89 -10.04
N THR A 276 -11.42 -0.01 -10.86
CA THR A 276 -10.57 -0.35 -12.00
C THR A 276 -9.26 0.42 -11.91
N ALA A 277 -8.14 -0.32 -11.84
CA ALA A 277 -6.81 0.25 -12.05
C ALA A 277 -6.60 0.47 -13.55
N ILE A 278 -6.13 1.66 -13.93
CA ILE A 278 -5.94 2.07 -15.33
C ILE A 278 -4.51 2.58 -15.49
N GLN A 279 -3.73 1.93 -16.35
CA GLN A 279 -2.38 2.37 -16.72
C GLN A 279 -2.41 2.94 -18.14
N ALA A 280 -2.14 4.23 -18.29
CA ALA A 280 -2.06 4.92 -19.58
C ALA A 280 -0.63 5.40 -19.85
N GLY A 281 0.14 4.62 -20.61
CA GLY A 281 1.59 4.81 -20.68
C GLY A 281 2.22 4.66 -19.28
N ARG A 282 2.91 5.71 -18.81
CA ARG A 282 3.51 5.77 -17.45
C ARG A 282 2.59 6.35 -16.37
N HIS A 283 1.32 6.55 -16.66
CA HIS A 283 0.39 7.27 -15.78
C HIS A 283 -0.66 6.33 -15.19
N ASP A 284 -0.64 6.21 -13.86
CA ASP A 284 -1.66 5.51 -13.09
C ASP A 284 -2.92 6.36 -12.90
N LEU A 285 -4.07 5.76 -13.15
CA LEU A 285 -5.41 6.31 -12.94
C LEU A 285 -6.27 5.26 -12.22
N THR A 286 -7.28 5.73 -11.50
CA THR A 286 -8.30 4.86 -10.89
C THR A 286 -9.66 5.25 -11.48
N GLY A 287 -10.38 4.27 -12.01
CA GLY A 287 -11.79 4.41 -12.37
C GLY A 287 -12.68 3.65 -11.42
N ASP A 288 -13.89 4.14 -11.22
CA ASP A 288 -14.91 3.46 -10.41
C ASP A 288 -16.31 3.94 -10.78
N GLU A 289 -17.33 3.34 -10.16
CA GLU A 289 -18.71 3.78 -10.27
C GLU A 289 -19.22 4.30 -8.91
N PRO A 290 -20.30 5.10 -8.88
CA PRO A 290 -20.91 5.55 -7.63
C PRO A 290 -21.46 4.39 -6.80
N GLU A 291 -21.56 4.60 -5.48
CA GLU A 291 -22.13 3.63 -4.53
C GLU A 291 -23.54 3.15 -4.94
N GLU A 292 -24.36 4.05 -5.51
CA GLU A 292 -25.74 3.76 -5.92
C GLU A 292 -25.87 2.64 -6.96
N VAL A 293 -24.84 2.45 -7.78
CA VAL A 293 -24.79 1.39 -8.80
C VAL A 293 -23.83 0.25 -8.43
N GLY A 294 -23.26 0.30 -7.22
CA GLY A 294 -22.46 -0.75 -6.61
C GLY A 294 -20.95 -0.58 -6.71
N GLY A 295 -20.45 0.62 -7.02
CA GLY A 295 -19.01 0.94 -6.93
C GLY A 295 -18.64 1.54 -5.57
N ASP A 296 -17.38 1.92 -5.40
CA ASP A 296 -16.85 2.49 -4.14
C ASP A 296 -16.61 4.01 -4.23
N ASP A 297 -17.04 4.67 -5.32
CA ASP A 297 -16.76 6.08 -5.62
C ASP A 297 -15.26 6.44 -5.48
N ALA A 298 -14.38 5.48 -5.81
CA ALA A 298 -12.93 5.61 -5.64
C ALA A 298 -12.23 6.34 -6.79
N GLY A 299 -12.95 6.70 -7.85
CA GLY A 299 -12.43 7.35 -9.06
C GLY A 299 -13.55 7.74 -10.03
N PRO A 300 -13.22 8.44 -11.13
CA PRO A 300 -14.20 8.86 -12.13
C PRO A 300 -14.88 7.67 -12.82
N THR A 301 -16.11 7.88 -13.29
CA THR A 301 -16.83 6.89 -14.09
C THR A 301 -16.22 6.73 -15.49
N PRO A 302 -16.53 5.65 -16.22
CA PRO A 302 -16.12 5.52 -17.63
C PRO A 302 -16.58 6.68 -18.51
N TYR A 303 -17.77 7.24 -18.25
CA TYR A 303 -18.24 8.43 -18.97
C TYR A 303 -17.47 9.69 -18.56
N ASP A 304 -17.07 9.84 -17.29
CA ASP A 304 -16.21 10.94 -16.88
C ASP A 304 -14.84 10.88 -17.57
N PHE A 305 -14.28 9.69 -17.79
CA PHE A 305 -13.06 9.54 -18.60
C PHE A 305 -13.28 9.94 -20.06
N LEU A 306 -14.41 9.56 -20.66
CA LEU A 306 -14.76 9.96 -22.02
C LEU A 306 -14.89 11.48 -22.15
N LEU A 307 -15.59 12.12 -21.21
CA LEU A 307 -15.73 13.58 -21.14
C LEU A 307 -14.38 14.25 -20.88
N SER A 308 -13.56 13.71 -19.99
CA SER A 308 -12.21 14.22 -19.71
C SER A 308 -11.31 14.17 -20.95
N ALA A 309 -11.39 13.10 -21.74
CA ALA A 309 -10.65 12.98 -23.01
C ALA A 309 -11.11 14.04 -24.04
N LEU A 310 -12.42 14.26 -24.19
CA LEU A 310 -12.95 15.29 -25.08
C LEU A 310 -12.60 16.71 -24.61
N GLY A 311 -12.74 16.99 -23.31
CA GLY A 311 -12.49 18.28 -22.69
C GLY A 311 -11.03 18.69 -22.79
N SER A 312 -10.12 17.79 -22.39
CA SER A 312 -8.67 17.99 -22.50
C SER A 312 -8.23 18.22 -23.95
N CYS A 313 -8.69 17.37 -24.89
CA CYS A 313 -8.38 17.52 -26.31
C CYS A 313 -8.89 18.85 -26.89
N THR A 314 -10.08 19.29 -26.47
CA THR A 314 -10.65 20.59 -26.84
C THR A 314 -9.78 21.74 -26.33
N GLY A 315 -9.51 21.77 -25.01
CA GLY A 315 -8.70 22.82 -24.39
C GLY A 315 -7.29 22.93 -24.99
N MET A 316 -6.62 21.78 -25.20
CA MET A 316 -5.31 21.72 -25.86
C MET A 316 -5.37 22.26 -27.30
N THR A 317 -6.43 21.95 -28.04
CA THR A 317 -6.60 22.43 -29.42
C THR A 317 -6.81 23.95 -29.47
N LEU A 318 -7.60 24.50 -28.54
CA LEU A 318 -7.83 25.95 -28.43
C LEU A 318 -6.54 26.69 -28.08
N ARG A 319 -5.80 26.20 -27.08
CA ARG A 319 -4.49 26.73 -26.69
C ARG A 319 -3.53 26.73 -27.88
N MET A 320 -3.33 25.57 -28.51
CA MET A 320 -2.44 25.41 -29.66
C MET A 320 -2.80 26.36 -30.81
N TYR A 321 -4.10 26.55 -31.10
CA TYR A 321 -4.53 27.47 -32.15
C TYR A 321 -4.31 28.94 -31.78
N ALA A 322 -4.63 29.34 -30.54
CA ALA A 322 -4.39 30.69 -30.04
C ALA A 322 -2.91 31.04 -30.08
N ASP A 323 -2.03 30.14 -29.60
CA ASP A 323 -0.58 30.34 -29.59
C ASP A 323 -0.04 30.51 -31.02
N ARG A 324 -0.51 29.69 -31.97
CA ARG A 324 -0.13 29.79 -33.40
C ARG A 324 -0.55 31.11 -34.04
N LYS A 325 -1.65 31.71 -33.55
CA LYS A 325 -2.18 32.99 -34.03
C LYS A 325 -1.70 34.18 -33.20
N GLU A 326 -0.88 33.93 -32.18
CA GLU A 326 -0.40 34.92 -31.23
C GLU A 326 -1.56 35.68 -30.56
N TRP A 327 -2.65 34.97 -30.25
CA TRP A 327 -3.83 35.53 -29.58
C TRP A 327 -3.68 35.45 -28.05
N PRO A 328 -4.08 36.49 -27.30
CA PRO A 328 -3.93 36.56 -25.85
C PRO A 328 -5.01 35.73 -25.14
N LEU A 329 -4.98 34.40 -25.31
CA LEU A 329 -5.79 33.48 -24.53
C LEU A 329 -5.08 33.19 -23.20
N ASP A 330 -5.67 33.53 -22.08
CA ASP A 330 -5.12 33.23 -20.75
C ASP A 330 -5.49 31.82 -20.31
N GLU A 331 -6.76 31.43 -20.52
CA GLU A 331 -7.31 30.16 -20.05
C GLU A 331 -8.46 29.70 -20.95
N ALA A 332 -8.58 28.39 -21.15
CA ALA A 332 -9.73 27.77 -21.80
C ALA A 332 -10.31 26.72 -20.84
N ILE A 333 -11.52 26.95 -20.35
CA ILE A 333 -12.25 26.04 -19.47
C ILE A 333 -13.35 25.39 -20.29
N VAL A 334 -13.43 24.06 -20.21
CA VAL A 334 -14.40 23.26 -20.96
C VAL A 334 -15.27 22.51 -19.97
N HIS A 335 -16.53 22.91 -19.86
CA HIS A 335 -17.54 22.23 -19.05
C HIS A 335 -18.25 21.19 -19.92
N LEU A 336 -18.38 19.98 -19.40
CA LEU A 336 -18.95 18.85 -20.11
C LEU A 336 -19.96 18.12 -19.22
N SER A 337 -21.05 17.68 -19.82
CA SER A 337 -22.01 16.76 -19.20
C SER A 337 -22.45 15.70 -20.20
N HIS A 338 -22.88 14.55 -19.70
CA HIS A 338 -23.44 13.45 -20.48
C HIS A 338 -24.81 13.06 -19.94
N ASP A 339 -25.77 12.88 -20.86
CA ASP A 339 -27.13 12.43 -20.55
C ASP A 339 -27.64 11.49 -21.65
N LYS A 340 -28.61 10.62 -21.32
CA LYS A 340 -29.35 9.82 -22.31
C LYS A 340 -30.70 10.44 -22.61
N ILE A 341 -30.91 10.89 -23.84
CA ILE A 341 -32.16 11.50 -24.31
C ILE A 341 -32.92 10.57 -25.26
N HIS A 342 -34.22 10.83 -25.47
CA HIS A 342 -34.98 10.13 -26.50
C HIS A 342 -34.62 10.67 -27.88
N ALA A 343 -34.55 9.77 -28.88
CA ALA A 343 -34.22 10.12 -30.25
C ALA A 343 -35.17 11.16 -30.87
N GLU A 344 -36.44 11.11 -30.47
CA GLU A 344 -37.49 12.06 -30.86
C GLU A 344 -37.25 13.50 -30.35
N ASP A 345 -36.44 13.65 -29.30
CA ASP A 345 -36.09 14.94 -28.69
C ASP A 345 -34.77 15.52 -29.24
N CYS A 346 -34.14 14.86 -30.22
CA CYS A 346 -32.91 15.33 -30.87
C CYS A 346 -33.22 15.87 -32.28
N GLU A 347 -33.17 17.20 -32.44
CA GLU A 347 -33.48 17.86 -33.71
C GLU A 347 -32.48 17.54 -34.85
N ASP A 348 -31.24 17.17 -34.52
CA ASP A 348 -30.12 16.98 -35.46
C ASP A 348 -29.61 15.53 -35.55
N CYS A 349 -30.33 14.54 -34.99
CA CYS A 349 -29.89 13.15 -34.99
C CYS A 349 -30.48 12.33 -36.16
N GLU A 350 -29.68 11.43 -36.76
CA GLU A 350 -30.14 10.53 -37.83
C GLU A 350 -31.00 9.34 -37.31
N ALA A 351 -30.92 9.03 -36.02
CA ALA A 351 -31.67 7.93 -35.43
C ALA A 351 -33.13 8.34 -35.16
N GLU A 352 -34.09 7.64 -35.76
CA GLU A 352 -35.52 7.94 -35.65
C GLU A 352 -36.22 7.24 -34.45
N ALA A 353 -35.51 6.37 -33.71
CA ALA A 353 -36.06 5.66 -32.54
C ALA A 353 -34.96 5.24 -31.55
N GLY A 354 -35.27 5.24 -30.25
CA GLY A 354 -34.37 4.78 -29.17
C GLY A 354 -33.91 5.89 -28.23
N LYS A 355 -32.88 5.59 -27.42
CA LYS A 355 -32.17 6.59 -26.61
C LYS A 355 -30.83 6.92 -27.25
N ILE A 356 -30.47 8.19 -27.27
CA ILE A 356 -29.21 8.72 -27.83
C ILE A 356 -28.39 9.29 -26.69
N ASP A 357 -27.08 9.01 -26.71
CA ASP A 357 -26.11 9.63 -25.83
C ASP A 357 -25.85 11.08 -26.28
N ARG A 358 -26.15 12.05 -25.41
CA ARG A 358 -25.90 13.47 -25.65
C ARG A 358 -24.78 13.96 -24.74
N ILE A 359 -23.75 14.53 -25.34
CA ILE A 359 -22.71 15.27 -24.63
C ILE A 359 -22.95 16.76 -24.84
N THR A 360 -23.11 17.51 -23.75
CA THR A 360 -23.22 18.97 -23.79
C THR A 360 -21.87 19.58 -23.45
N ARG A 361 -21.38 20.52 -24.26
CA ARG A 361 -20.10 21.20 -24.06
C ARG A 361 -20.26 22.71 -24.03
N GLU A 362 -19.87 23.33 -22.92
CA GLU A 362 -19.78 24.79 -22.77
C GLU A 362 -18.31 25.19 -22.63
N ILE A 363 -17.89 26.26 -23.32
CA ILE A 363 -16.49 26.68 -23.39
C ILE A 363 -16.38 28.12 -22.91
N ASP A 364 -15.63 28.34 -21.82
CA ASP A 364 -15.23 29.66 -21.35
C ASP A 364 -13.78 29.95 -21.81
N VAL A 365 -13.62 30.99 -22.63
CA VAL A 365 -12.31 31.49 -23.07
C VAL A 365 -12.02 32.83 -22.42
N ARG A 366 -10.95 32.86 -21.62
CA ARG A 366 -10.51 34.03 -20.85
C ARG A 366 -9.28 34.65 -21.50
N GLY A 367 -9.25 35.97 -21.54
CA GLY A 367 -8.20 36.76 -22.19
C GLY A 367 -8.75 37.93 -22.99
N ASP A 368 -7.85 38.81 -23.45
CA ASP A 368 -8.15 40.01 -24.23
C ASP A 368 -8.47 39.66 -25.70
N LEU A 369 -9.52 38.87 -25.88
CA LEU A 369 -9.96 38.32 -27.15
C LEU A 369 -11.14 39.14 -27.70
N THR A 370 -11.02 39.53 -28.97
CA THR A 370 -12.12 40.13 -29.72
C THR A 370 -13.22 39.11 -29.99
N GLU A 371 -14.44 39.58 -30.27
CA GLU A 371 -15.59 38.69 -30.55
C GLU A 371 -15.31 37.74 -31.72
N THR A 372 -14.69 38.23 -32.78
CA THR A 372 -14.31 37.39 -33.94
C THR A 372 -13.29 36.31 -33.56
N GLN A 373 -12.39 36.58 -32.61
CA GLN A 373 -11.47 35.56 -32.09
C GLN A 373 -12.21 34.51 -31.27
N ARG A 374 -13.20 34.92 -30.46
CA ARG A 374 -14.05 34.03 -29.66
C ARG A 374 -14.89 33.10 -30.54
N GLU A 375 -15.59 33.66 -31.53
CA GLU A 375 -16.34 32.87 -32.53
C GLU A 375 -15.43 31.87 -33.26
N ARG A 376 -14.24 32.33 -33.66
CA ARG A 376 -13.29 31.45 -34.35
C ARG A 376 -12.76 30.33 -33.43
N LEU A 377 -12.53 30.60 -32.15
CA LEU A 377 -12.14 29.58 -31.18
C LEU A 377 -13.25 28.54 -31.01
N LEU A 378 -14.52 28.94 -30.96
CA LEU A 378 -15.65 28.02 -30.93
C LEU A 378 -15.67 27.08 -32.15
N GLU A 379 -15.44 27.61 -33.36
CA GLU A 379 -15.33 26.78 -34.56
C GLU A 379 -14.16 25.78 -34.51
N ILE A 380 -13.04 26.18 -33.88
CA ILE A 380 -11.85 25.32 -33.70
C ILE A 380 -12.08 24.25 -32.65
N ALA A 381 -12.89 24.51 -31.62
CA ALA A 381 -13.26 23.52 -30.61
C ALA A 381 -13.92 22.27 -31.23
N ASN A 382 -14.66 22.44 -32.33
CA ASN A 382 -15.28 21.35 -33.11
C ASN A 382 -14.31 20.63 -34.07
N LYS A 383 -13.00 20.88 -33.95
CA LYS A 383 -11.98 20.30 -34.82
C LYS A 383 -10.90 19.54 -34.06
N CYS A 384 -11.04 19.39 -32.74
CA CYS A 384 -10.09 18.62 -31.96
C CYS A 384 -10.16 17.12 -32.35
N PRO A 385 -9.03 16.39 -32.31
CA PRO A 385 -8.98 14.97 -32.70
C PRO A 385 -10.06 14.08 -32.05
N VAL A 386 -10.27 14.18 -30.74
CA VAL A 386 -11.26 13.37 -30.02
C VAL A 386 -12.68 13.68 -30.48
N HIS A 387 -13.01 14.96 -30.72
CA HIS A 387 -14.31 15.32 -31.30
C HIS A 387 -14.52 14.67 -32.67
N ARG A 388 -13.50 14.67 -33.53
CA ARG A 388 -13.59 13.99 -34.84
C ARG A 388 -13.81 12.49 -34.70
N THR A 389 -13.12 11.84 -33.76
CA THR A 389 -13.30 10.42 -33.48
C THR A 389 -14.75 10.11 -33.08
N LEU A 390 -15.35 10.92 -32.20
CA LEU A 390 -16.75 10.75 -31.77
C LEU A 390 -17.77 10.93 -32.90
N HIS A 391 -17.44 11.68 -33.95
CA HIS A 391 -18.28 11.89 -35.13
C HIS A 391 -17.88 11.00 -36.33
N SER A 392 -16.96 10.06 -36.14
CA SER A 392 -16.51 9.12 -37.17
C SER A 392 -16.94 7.69 -36.85
N GLU A 393 -16.92 6.82 -37.85
CA GLU A 393 -17.10 5.38 -37.62
C GLU A 393 -15.86 4.81 -36.92
N VAL A 394 -16.06 4.24 -35.72
CA VAL A 394 -15.00 3.63 -34.90
C VAL A 394 -15.23 2.12 -34.85
N GLU A 395 -14.26 1.35 -35.34
CA GLU A 395 -14.28 -0.12 -35.25
C GLU A 395 -13.58 -0.59 -33.97
N VAL A 396 -14.28 -1.38 -33.14
CA VAL A 396 -13.71 -2.02 -31.94
C VAL A 396 -13.55 -3.52 -32.18
N GLN A 397 -12.30 -3.95 -32.37
CA GLN A 397 -11.97 -5.37 -32.56
C GLN A 397 -11.68 -6.04 -31.20
N SER A 398 -12.35 -7.16 -30.93
CA SER A 398 -12.26 -7.88 -29.64
C SER A 398 -11.71 -9.29 -29.81
N SER A 399 -10.80 -9.69 -28.92
CA SER A 399 -10.31 -11.07 -28.82
C SER A 399 -9.96 -11.42 -27.37
N LEU A 400 -10.05 -12.70 -27.01
CA LEU A 400 -9.59 -13.20 -25.71
C LEU A 400 -8.10 -13.59 -25.82
N ARG A 401 -7.25 -13.05 -24.95
CA ARG A 401 -5.86 -13.51 -24.82
C ARG A 401 -5.85 -14.90 -24.16
N SER A 402 -5.20 -15.87 -24.81
CA SER A 402 -4.91 -17.16 -24.19
C SER A 402 -3.88 -16.98 -23.08
N ARG A 403 -4.20 -17.42 -21.86
CA ARG A 403 -3.20 -17.52 -20.79
C ARG A 403 -2.23 -18.64 -21.13
N SER A 404 -0.93 -18.36 -21.12
CA SER A 404 0.11 -19.40 -21.06
C SER A 404 -0.18 -20.24 -19.80
N ALA A 405 -0.34 -21.55 -19.98
CA ALA A 405 -0.66 -22.47 -18.90
C ALA A 405 0.49 -22.61 -17.88
#